data_AF-A0A9E0A8R5-F1
#
_entry.id   AF-A0A9E0A8R5-F1
#
_cell.length_a   1.000
_cell.length_b   1.000
_cell.length_c   1.000
_cell.angle_alpha   90.00
_cell.angle_beta   90.00
_cell.angle_gamma   90.00
#
_symmetry.space_group_name_H-M   'P 1'
#
loop_
_entity.id
_entity.type
_entity.pdbx_description
1 polymer ?
#
loop_
_entity_poly.entity_id
_entity_poly.type
_entity_poly.pdbx_seq_one_letter_code
_entity_poly.pdbx_strand_id
1 'polypeptide(L)'
;MKESRRILAALYCVLASHVVQAQYDIDTRLPTCDTFAWSQAVRDSYPDMQQICRGIYQRDGVRYAQAEVEVLRVSGNRMTVRTIHVDGSPGHETTVRVGPQWRAQIDGKSLRAGELIAGQRLIVYIPQHRFELTSEAGDGPAKESTPASGDSGAAQ
;
A
#
# COMPACT_ATOMS: atom_id res chain seq x y z
N MET A 1 -70.70 13.32 -45.93
CA MET A 1 -70.35 12.00 -46.47
C MET A 1 -69.20 12.14 -47.46
N LYS A 2 -68.00 11.62 -47.13
CA LYS A 2 -66.90 11.12 -48.01
C LYS A 2 -65.67 10.88 -47.11
N GLU A 3 -65.55 9.71 -46.47
CA GLU A 3 -64.79 8.54 -46.94
C GLU A 3 -63.32 8.80 -47.39
N SER A 4 -62.40 8.27 -46.56
CA SER A 4 -61.33 7.31 -46.91
C SER A 4 -60.18 7.77 -47.82
N ARG A 5 -58.91 7.76 -47.33
CA ARG A 5 -58.00 6.58 -47.21
C ARG A 5 -56.49 6.96 -47.20
N ARG A 6 -55.70 6.18 -46.42
CA ARG A 6 -54.27 5.78 -46.57
C ARG A 6 -53.19 6.75 -46.04
N ILE A 7 -52.57 6.45 -44.88
CA ILE A 7 -51.40 5.57 -44.62
C ILE A 7 -50.10 6.09 -45.26
N LEU A 8 -49.14 6.53 -44.41
CA LEU A 8 -47.67 6.41 -44.51
C LEU A 8 -47.09 7.16 -43.28
N ALA A 9 -46.75 6.46 -42.19
CA ALA A 9 -45.43 5.91 -41.92
C ALA A 9 -44.33 6.98 -41.80
N ALA A 10 -43.94 7.33 -40.57
CA ALA A 10 -42.55 7.54 -40.15
C ALA A 10 -42.53 8.05 -38.70
N LEU A 11 -42.57 7.09 -37.77
CA LEU A 11 -42.24 7.29 -36.37
C LEU A 11 -40.73 7.54 -36.28
N TYR A 12 -40.28 8.79 -36.32
CA TYR A 12 -38.90 9.17 -36.01
C TYR A 12 -38.83 9.76 -34.59
N CYS A 13 -38.84 8.90 -33.58
CA CYS A 13 -38.36 9.26 -32.25
C CYS A 13 -36.82 9.22 -32.29
N VAL A 14 -36.17 10.33 -32.64
CA VAL A 14 -34.73 10.50 -32.38
C VAL A 14 -34.57 10.77 -30.89
N LEU A 15 -34.54 9.69 -30.11
CA LEU A 15 -34.04 9.73 -28.73
C LEU A 15 -32.53 9.95 -28.82
N ALA A 16 -32.12 11.23 -28.79
CA ALA A 16 -30.74 11.59 -28.51
C ALA A 16 -30.48 11.26 -27.03
N SER A 17 -30.17 10.00 -26.76
CA SER A 17 -29.62 9.55 -25.48
C SER A 17 -28.29 10.26 -25.29
N HIS A 18 -28.29 11.36 -24.55
CA HIS A 18 -27.08 12.00 -24.07
C HIS A 18 -26.50 11.07 -23.01
N VAL A 19 -25.62 10.16 -23.45
CA VAL A 19 -24.80 9.37 -22.54
C VAL A 19 -23.86 10.37 -21.87
N VAL A 20 -24.22 10.79 -20.66
CA VAL A 20 -23.30 11.46 -19.74
C VAL A 20 -22.18 10.45 -19.48
N GLN A 21 -21.09 10.56 -20.23
CA GLN A 21 -19.88 9.83 -19.91
C GLN A 21 -19.33 10.47 -18.64
N ALA A 22 -19.57 9.82 -17.50
CA ALA A 22 -18.79 10.06 -16.30
C ALA A 22 -17.33 9.75 -16.68
N GLN A 23 -16.55 10.80 -16.92
CA GLN A 23 -15.11 10.71 -17.11
C GLN A 23 -14.54 10.20 -15.78
N TYR A 24 -14.30 8.90 -15.71
CA TYR A 24 -13.55 8.28 -14.62
C TYR A 24 -12.10 8.71 -14.79
N ASP A 25 -11.76 9.85 -14.20
CA ASP A 25 -10.39 10.32 -14.09
C ASP A 25 -9.67 9.45 -13.04
N ILE A 26 -9.02 8.40 -13.54
CA ILE A 26 -8.26 7.45 -12.73
C ILE A 26 -6.96 8.10 -12.23
N ASP A 27 -6.40 9.03 -13.00
CA ASP A 27 -5.11 9.67 -12.73
C ASP A 27 -5.19 10.64 -11.54
N THR A 28 -6.34 11.28 -11.30
CA THR A 28 -6.54 12.16 -10.13
C THR A 28 -6.99 11.44 -8.85
N ARG A 29 -7.36 10.15 -8.92
CA ARG A 29 -7.85 9.39 -7.74
C ARG A 29 -6.88 8.34 -7.23
N LEU A 30 -5.93 7.89 -8.04
CA LEU A 30 -4.93 6.93 -7.59
C LEU A 30 -3.84 7.66 -6.80
N PRO A 31 -3.61 7.28 -5.53
CA PRO A 31 -2.54 7.89 -4.75
C PRO A 31 -1.20 7.60 -5.41
N THR A 32 -0.48 8.67 -5.73
CA THR A 32 0.91 8.68 -6.20
C THR A 32 1.84 8.95 -5.02
N CYS A 33 3.14 8.75 -5.21
CA CYS A 33 4.14 9.14 -4.20
C CYS A 33 4.05 10.63 -3.82
N ASP A 34 3.66 11.50 -4.78
CA ASP A 34 3.49 12.94 -4.56
C ASP A 34 2.25 13.29 -3.73
N THR A 35 1.19 12.50 -3.88
CA THR A 35 -0.11 12.72 -3.20
C THR A 35 -0.25 11.86 -1.95
N PHE A 36 0.75 11.05 -1.62
CA PHE A 36 0.74 10.19 -0.46
C PHE A 36 0.91 11.01 0.83
N ALA A 37 -0.18 11.15 1.57
CA ALA A 37 -0.24 11.96 2.78
C ALA A 37 0.42 11.29 3.99
N TRP A 38 1.76 11.30 4.06
CA TRP A 38 2.51 10.86 5.25
C TRP A 38 2.01 11.55 6.53
N SER A 39 2.05 10.88 7.69
CA SER A 39 1.79 11.56 8.97
C SER A 39 2.92 12.54 9.31
N GLN A 40 2.65 13.56 10.14
CA GLN A 40 3.71 14.49 10.58
C GLN A 40 4.85 13.74 11.30
N ALA A 41 4.51 12.81 12.20
CA ALA A 41 5.49 12.00 12.90
C ALA A 41 6.42 11.22 11.95
N VAL A 42 5.90 10.73 10.82
CA VAL A 42 6.72 10.07 9.80
C VAL A 42 7.61 11.07 9.08
N ARG A 43 7.12 12.26 8.72
CA ARG A 43 7.97 13.29 8.10
C ARG A 43 9.09 13.76 9.00
N ASP A 44 8.81 13.93 10.28
CA ASP A 44 9.79 14.43 11.25
C ASP A 44 10.91 13.42 11.50
N SER A 45 10.58 12.12 11.47
CA SER A 45 11.56 11.03 11.68
C SER A 45 12.21 10.53 10.39
N TYR A 46 11.62 10.79 9.23
CA TYR A 46 12.05 10.29 7.92
C TYR A 46 11.87 11.39 6.85
N PRO A 47 12.77 12.40 6.84
CA PRO A 47 12.63 13.56 5.96
C PRO A 47 12.81 13.23 4.47
N ASP A 48 13.43 12.09 4.15
CA ASP A 48 13.70 11.59 2.80
C ASP A 48 12.55 10.75 2.20
N MET A 49 11.39 10.68 2.87
CA MET A 49 10.27 9.83 2.46
C MET A 49 9.79 10.01 1.01
N GLN A 50 9.82 11.24 0.50
CA GLN A 50 9.47 11.49 -0.91
C GLN A 50 10.53 10.96 -1.87
N GLN A 51 11.79 10.95 -1.47
CA GLN A 51 12.92 10.53 -2.29
C GLN A 51 13.07 9.02 -2.36
N ILE A 52 12.42 8.26 -1.47
CA ILE A 52 12.50 6.80 -1.40
C ILE A 52 11.26 6.09 -1.97
N CYS A 53 10.16 6.82 -2.17
CA CYS A 53 8.90 6.24 -2.64
C CYS A 53 9.00 5.86 -4.12
N ARG A 54 8.84 4.57 -4.43
CA ARG A 54 8.85 4.03 -5.80
C ARG A 54 7.45 3.77 -6.37
N GLY A 55 6.45 3.70 -5.49
CA GLY A 55 5.05 3.50 -5.88
C GLY A 55 4.15 3.32 -4.67
N ILE A 56 2.83 3.47 -4.87
CA ILE A 56 1.83 3.26 -3.82
C ILE A 56 1.05 1.98 -4.09
N TYR A 57 0.87 1.20 -3.04
CA TYR A 57 0.12 -0.05 -3.05
C TYR A 57 -1.01 0.02 -2.04
N GLN A 58 -2.14 -0.58 -2.37
CA GLN A 58 -3.28 -0.69 -1.47
C GLN A 58 -3.65 -2.15 -1.27
N ARG A 59 -3.84 -2.56 -0.01
CA ARG A 59 -4.36 -3.87 0.37
C ARG A 59 -5.16 -3.74 1.65
N ASP A 60 -6.27 -4.46 1.75
CA ASP A 60 -7.14 -4.46 2.94
C ASP A 60 -7.51 -3.05 3.44
N GLY A 61 -7.65 -2.10 2.51
CA GLY A 61 -7.95 -0.69 2.80
C GLY A 61 -6.78 0.14 3.32
N VAL A 62 -5.61 -0.46 3.57
CA VAL A 62 -4.39 0.23 4.02
C VAL A 62 -3.53 0.57 2.82
N ARG A 63 -2.97 1.79 2.80
CA ARG A 63 -2.02 2.21 1.78
C ARG A 63 -0.59 2.12 2.28
N TYR A 64 0.27 1.66 1.38
CA TYR A 64 1.69 1.45 1.60
C TYR A 64 2.47 2.18 0.52
N ALA A 65 3.57 2.83 0.90
CA ALA A 65 4.58 3.23 -0.05
C ALA A 65 5.60 2.10 -0.20
N GLN A 66 5.89 1.72 -1.43
CA GLN A 66 7.00 0.83 -1.73
C GLN A 66 8.30 1.64 -1.72
N ALA A 67 9.31 1.08 -1.05
CA ALA A 67 10.65 1.64 -0.99
C ALA A 67 11.70 0.54 -1.13
N GLU A 68 12.95 0.94 -1.40
CA GLU A 68 14.10 0.06 -1.35
C GLU A 68 14.96 0.40 -0.14
N VAL A 69 15.47 -0.62 0.55
CA VAL A 69 16.38 -0.46 1.67
C VAL A 69 17.57 -1.41 1.55
N GLU A 70 18.73 -0.98 2.03
CA GLU A 70 19.92 -1.81 2.20
C GLU A 70 20.05 -2.25 3.66
N VAL A 71 20.28 -3.53 3.90
CA VAL A 71 20.56 -4.09 5.22
C VAL A 71 21.99 -3.73 5.63
N LEU A 72 22.16 -3.03 6.75
CA LEU A 72 23.48 -2.71 7.29
C LEU A 72 23.89 -3.65 8.42
N ARG A 73 22.91 -4.07 9.23
CA ARG A 73 23.15 -4.96 10.37
C ARG A 73 21.89 -5.72 10.74
N VAL A 74 22.06 -6.98 11.17
CA VAL A 74 20.99 -7.81 11.70
C VAL A 74 21.38 -8.34 13.08
N SER A 75 20.43 -8.31 14.02
CA SER A 75 20.56 -8.93 15.33
C SER A 75 19.20 -9.48 15.76
N GLY A 76 19.01 -10.79 15.60
CA GLY A 76 17.71 -11.43 15.82
C GLY A 76 16.66 -10.87 14.86
N ASN A 77 15.62 -10.23 15.41
CA ASN A 77 14.56 -9.56 14.64
C ASN A 77 14.72 -8.04 14.56
N ARG A 78 15.86 -7.51 14.99
CA ARG A 78 16.22 -6.10 14.85
C ARG A 78 17.15 -5.94 13.65
N MET A 79 16.81 -5.02 12.75
CA MET A 79 17.58 -4.73 11.55
C MET A 79 17.91 -3.24 11.53
N THR A 80 19.18 -2.92 11.30
CA THR A 80 19.58 -1.57 10.88
C THR A 80 19.62 -1.56 9.37
N VAL A 81 18.91 -0.61 8.78
CA VAL A 81 18.78 -0.46 7.33
C VAL A 81 19.07 0.97 6.94
N ARG A 82 19.49 1.15 5.68
CA ARG A 82 19.55 2.45 5.02
C ARG A 82 18.53 2.50 3.90
N THR A 83 17.77 3.57 3.79
CA THR A 83 16.92 3.78 2.62
C THR A 83 17.76 4.04 1.38
N ILE A 84 17.23 3.64 0.21
CA ILE A 84 17.84 3.94 -1.08
C ILE A 84 16.89 4.88 -1.81
N HIS A 85 17.39 6.05 -2.20
CA HIS A 85 16.62 7.00 -2.97
C HIS A 85 16.30 6.44 -4.37
N VAL A 86 15.31 7.04 -5.03
CA VAL A 86 14.91 6.68 -6.40
C VAL A 86 16.06 6.83 -7.40
N ASP A 87 16.97 7.78 -7.17
CA ASP A 87 18.18 8.01 -7.97
C ASP A 87 19.35 7.06 -7.63
N GLY A 88 19.16 6.17 -6.64
CA GLY A 88 20.14 5.19 -6.17
C GLY A 88 21.13 5.71 -5.13
N SER A 89 21.05 6.99 -4.75
CA SER A 89 21.88 7.55 -3.68
C SER A 89 21.45 7.01 -2.30
N PRO A 90 22.38 6.94 -1.33
CA PRO A 90 22.06 6.52 0.03
C PRO A 90 21.20 7.56 0.75
N GLY A 91 20.14 7.10 1.41
CA GLY A 91 19.26 7.91 2.25
C GLY A 91 19.51 7.72 3.75
N HIS A 92 18.47 7.96 4.54
CA HIS A 92 18.49 7.86 6.00
C HIS A 92 18.75 6.44 6.52
N GLU A 93 19.46 6.34 7.64
CA GLU A 93 19.71 5.09 8.35
C GLU A 93 18.77 4.97 9.56
N THR A 94 18.13 3.82 9.71
CA THR A 94 17.20 3.56 10.80
C THR A 94 17.27 2.12 11.29
N THR A 95 16.98 1.92 12.57
CA THR A 95 16.83 0.58 13.15
C THR A 95 15.37 0.27 13.37
N VAL A 96 14.93 -0.85 12.78
CA VAL A 96 13.57 -1.36 12.92
C VAL A 96 13.58 -2.72 13.63
N ARG A 97 12.48 -3.02 14.33
CA ARG A 97 12.21 -4.36 14.86
C ARG A 97 11.02 -4.92 14.11
N VAL A 98 11.22 -6.03 13.42
CA VAL A 98 10.14 -6.71 12.68
C VAL A 98 9.54 -7.84 13.50
N GLY A 99 8.29 -8.20 13.19
CA GLY A 99 7.61 -9.32 13.82
C GLY A 99 8.27 -10.67 13.48
N PRO A 100 8.07 -11.72 14.32
CA PRO A 100 8.68 -13.03 14.10
C PRO A 100 8.20 -13.72 12.81
N GLN A 101 7.03 -13.33 12.29
CA GLN A 101 6.48 -13.86 11.03
C GLN A 101 6.86 -13.05 9.80
N TRP A 102 7.55 -11.92 9.95
CA TRP A 102 7.99 -11.11 8.82
C TRP A 102 8.99 -11.88 7.94
N ARG A 103 8.89 -11.71 6.61
CA ARG A 103 9.74 -12.43 5.65
C ARG A 103 10.17 -11.59 4.47
N ALA A 104 11.44 -11.25 4.30
CA ALA A 104 11.91 -10.64 3.06
C ALA A 104 11.75 -11.60 1.87
N GLN A 105 11.41 -11.06 0.70
CA GLN A 105 11.46 -11.79 -0.57
C GLN A 105 12.72 -11.37 -1.33
N ILE A 106 13.67 -12.30 -1.52
CA ILE A 106 14.92 -12.07 -2.25
C ILE A 106 15.12 -13.23 -3.22
N ASP A 107 15.24 -12.93 -4.52
CA ASP A 107 15.44 -13.94 -5.57
C ASP A 107 14.44 -15.09 -5.52
N GLY A 108 13.17 -14.77 -5.23
CA GLY A 108 12.08 -15.75 -5.09
C GLY A 108 12.11 -16.58 -3.80
N LYS A 109 13.04 -16.28 -2.87
CA LYS A 109 13.14 -16.94 -1.56
C LYS A 109 12.55 -16.05 -0.47
N SER A 110 11.79 -16.68 0.42
CA SER A 110 11.22 -16.06 1.61
C SER A 110 12.17 -16.27 2.80
N LEU A 111 12.79 -15.19 3.29
CA LEU A 111 13.81 -15.21 4.35
C LEU A 111 13.34 -14.49 5.60
N ARG A 112 13.61 -15.06 6.78
CA ARG A 112 13.42 -14.40 8.07
C ARG A 112 14.43 -13.28 8.26
N ALA A 113 14.11 -12.32 9.12
CA ALA A 113 15.03 -11.22 9.45
C ALA A 113 16.43 -11.72 9.86
N GLY A 114 16.51 -12.74 10.71
CA GLY A 114 17.78 -13.30 11.20
C GLY A 114 18.60 -14.06 10.15
N GLU A 115 18.02 -14.35 8.98
CA GLU A 115 18.70 -15.00 7.86
C GLU A 115 19.28 -13.98 6.87
N LEU A 116 18.92 -12.70 7.04
CA LEU A 116 19.45 -11.61 6.22
C LEU A 116 20.88 -11.27 6.63
N ILE A 117 21.64 -10.80 5.64
CA ILE A 117 23.02 -10.37 5.80
C ILE A 117 23.20 -8.93 5.33
N ALA A 118 24.24 -8.27 5.85
CA ALA A 118 24.56 -6.91 5.44
C ALA A 118 24.87 -6.81 3.93
N GLY A 119 24.50 -5.70 3.31
CA GLY A 119 24.62 -5.43 1.87
C GLY A 119 23.44 -5.91 1.02
N GLN A 120 22.50 -6.68 1.59
CA GLN A 120 21.30 -7.08 0.85
C GLN A 120 20.35 -5.90 0.64
N ARG A 121 19.81 -5.80 -0.58
CA ARG A 121 18.77 -4.83 -0.92
C ARG A 121 17.40 -5.49 -0.89
N LEU A 122 16.45 -4.82 -0.26
CA LEU A 122 15.10 -5.31 -0.04
C LEU A 122 14.10 -4.32 -0.60
N ILE A 123 13.05 -4.85 -1.24
CA ILE A 123 11.83 -4.08 -1.48
C ILE A 123 10.94 -4.24 -0.24
N VAL A 124 10.52 -3.11 0.31
CA VAL A 124 9.72 -3.04 1.53
C VAL A 124 8.50 -2.15 1.31
N TYR A 125 7.48 -2.38 2.12
CA TYR A 125 6.25 -1.61 2.10
C TYR A 125 6.08 -0.90 3.43
N ILE A 126 5.93 0.42 3.37
CA ILE A 126 5.89 1.30 4.54
C ILE A 126 4.46 1.87 4.68
N PRO A 127 3.76 1.65 5.80
CA PRO A 127 2.41 2.17 5.98
C PRO A 127 2.41 3.69 6.22
N GLN A 128 1.32 4.35 5.82
CA GLN A 128 1.17 5.82 5.86
C GLN A 128 1.45 6.48 7.23
N HIS A 129 1.17 5.77 8.31
CA HIS A 129 1.09 6.35 9.66
C HIS A 129 2.35 6.16 10.51
N ARG A 130 3.24 5.23 10.14
CA ARG A 130 4.42 4.86 10.93
C ARG A 130 5.48 4.18 10.07
N PHE A 131 6.75 4.32 10.45
CA PHE A 131 7.82 3.60 9.77
C PHE A 131 7.92 2.17 10.28
N GLU A 132 7.34 1.26 9.51
CA GLU A 132 7.48 -0.17 9.70
C GLU A 132 7.79 -0.80 8.35
N LEU A 133 8.64 -1.83 8.37
CA LEU A 133 8.90 -2.61 7.18
C LEU A 133 7.92 -3.77 7.14
N THR A 134 7.09 -3.82 6.10
CA THR A 134 6.30 -5.01 5.78
C THR A 134 6.85 -5.64 4.50
N SER A 135 6.91 -6.96 4.47
CA SER A 135 7.49 -7.73 3.36
C SER A 135 6.56 -7.89 2.17
N GLU A 136 5.27 -7.87 2.45
CA GLU A 136 4.21 -7.72 1.48
C GLU A 136 3.46 -6.42 1.78
N ALA A 137 2.70 -5.92 0.82
CA ALA A 137 1.74 -4.83 1.06
C ALA A 137 0.57 -5.26 1.98
N GLY A 138 0.77 -6.15 2.96
CA GLY A 138 -0.23 -6.61 3.92
C GLY A 138 0.25 -7.54 5.03
N ASP A 139 1.48 -8.04 4.98
CA ASP A 139 2.07 -8.75 6.12
C ASP A 139 2.68 -7.73 7.10
N GLY A 140 1.78 -6.95 7.70
CA GLY A 140 2.06 -6.12 8.86
C GLY A 140 2.48 -6.96 10.08
N PRO A 141 3.07 -6.33 11.12
CA PRO A 141 3.48 -7.05 12.32
C PRO A 141 2.30 -7.85 12.87
N ALA A 142 2.59 -9.06 13.34
CA ALA A 142 1.63 -9.94 14.02
C ALA A 142 0.74 -9.08 14.91
N LYS A 143 -0.56 -9.08 14.62
CA LYS A 143 -1.56 -8.44 15.47
C LYS A 143 -1.26 -8.88 16.90
N GLU A 144 -1.10 -7.91 17.80
CA GLU A 144 -1.22 -8.09 19.24
C GLU A 144 -2.38 -9.07 19.46
N SER A 145 -2.05 -10.27 19.94
CA SER A 145 -3.07 -11.22 20.36
C SER A 145 -3.73 -10.61 21.57
N THR A 146 -4.87 -9.94 21.37
CA THR A 146 -5.80 -9.66 22.46
C THR A 146 -5.96 -10.96 23.24
N PRO A 147 -5.59 -11.01 24.54
CA PRO A 147 -5.79 -12.22 25.31
C PRO A 147 -7.30 -12.50 25.29
N ALA A 148 -7.65 -13.73 24.93
CA ALA A 148 -9.01 -14.24 25.06
C ALA A 148 -9.47 -13.91 26.49
N SER A 149 -10.39 -12.97 26.61
CA SER A 149 -11.10 -12.71 27.85
C SER A 149 -11.95 -13.96 28.06
N GLY A 150 -11.41 -14.87 28.87
CA GLY A 150 -12.12 -16.03 29.36
C GLY A 150 -13.28 -15.54 30.19
N ASP A 151 -14.48 -15.69 29.66
CA ASP A 151 -15.70 -15.50 30.43
C ASP A 151 -15.86 -16.75 31.30
N SER A 152 -15.45 -16.61 32.56
CA SER A 152 -15.78 -17.53 33.64
C SER A 152 -16.94 -16.94 34.44
N GLY A 153 -18.06 -17.66 34.48
CA GLY A 153 -19.16 -17.45 35.41
C GLY A 153 -20.52 -17.35 34.70
N ALA A 154 -21.59 -18.01 35.13
CA ALA A 154 -21.83 -18.66 36.40
C ALA A 154 -22.95 -19.70 36.26
N ALA A 155 -22.80 -20.78 37.02
CA ALA A 155 -23.92 -21.54 37.54
C ALA A 155 -24.72 -20.66 38.52
N GLN A 156 -26.04 -20.63 38.33
CA GLN A 156 -27.08 -20.72 39.36
C GLN A 156 -28.46 -20.80 38.70
#